data_AF-A0A9D2LFP4-F1
#
_entry.id   AF-A0A9D2LFP4-F1
#
_cell.length_a   1.000
_cell.length_b   1.000
_cell.length_c   1.000
_cell.angle_alpha   90.00
_cell.angle_beta   90.00
_cell.angle_gamma   90.00
#
_symmetry.space_group_name_H-M   'P 1'
#
loop_
_entity.id
_entity.type
_entity.pdbx_description
1 polymer ?
#
loop_
_entity_poly.entity_id
_entity_poly.type
_entity_poly.pdbx_seq_one_letter_code
_entity_poly.pdbx_strand_id
1 'polypeptide(L)'
;MSQPPNPSPSGQHVPTVRPRPGACPQAPGAPSFQSRPRYIDYGRPRAYDTSVRPATGLTAARYAPAPIHRPQQAQPQSAWSTQTRRVQDVAQEASRLPLGGILVWLAVVMLGIAMIVVLGYFFLEFVLTASSSPVWWPVTAFLAFMSLVVIAGVMVLADRWDPQPLPLVIIAVFWGAAIAAFSSYWINSLNVLVAVTLTGDDDFAQGFVGPVLSAPLVEEVTKGLGLILLMLLARRYFNGPLDGLIYGALIGGGFAFTENIIYYSRQLESFGVGGMVVLVIIRGVLNIFGHAIYTSMTGVLMALVARKWGTLLGLLAFIPALIPGIGLHAAWNLFAGFESLLVLVAMLAIKAILSLLWLILIVALVFDESRLTRVRLGDYANQGWLTHEEVDMLATWKGRREGKRWAAQLGARPIMKRFIRESADLASVRQRLLADGAHPKVVTIEAYLLHRLTTNRAELLQRAA
;
A
#
# COMPACT_ATOMS: atom_id res chain seq x y z
N MET A 1 10.82 18.28 -66.05
CA MET A 1 11.40 18.40 -64.70
C MET A 1 10.28 18.22 -63.69
N SER A 2 10.06 16.98 -63.26
CA SER A 2 8.96 16.57 -62.39
C SER A 2 9.54 16.05 -61.07
N GLN A 3 9.17 16.71 -59.97
CA GLN A 3 9.62 16.39 -58.62
C GLN A 3 9.01 15.09 -58.08
N PRO A 4 9.68 14.40 -57.14
CA PRO A 4 9.12 13.24 -56.44
C PRO A 4 8.13 13.66 -55.32
N PRO A 5 7.22 12.76 -54.90
CA PRO A 5 6.22 13.07 -53.87
C PRO A 5 6.81 13.05 -52.45
N ASN A 6 6.29 13.95 -51.60
CA ASN A 6 6.64 14.09 -50.18
C ASN A 6 6.21 12.89 -49.32
N PRO A 7 6.97 12.57 -48.25
CA PRO A 7 6.59 11.53 -47.29
C PRO A 7 5.51 12.01 -46.30
N SER A 8 4.61 11.08 -45.94
CA SER A 8 3.53 11.26 -44.96
C SER A 8 4.05 11.62 -43.56
N PRO A 9 3.41 12.53 -42.80
CA PRO A 9 3.77 12.76 -41.42
C PRO A 9 3.23 11.65 -40.51
N SER A 10 4.15 11.10 -39.72
CA SER A 10 3.98 10.22 -38.57
C SER A 10 2.75 10.54 -37.71
N GLY A 11 1.95 9.49 -37.43
CA GLY A 11 0.75 9.56 -36.60
C GLY A 11 1.02 10.03 -35.17
N GLN A 12 0.60 11.25 -34.87
CA GLN A 12 0.32 11.67 -33.50
C GLN A 12 -0.97 10.98 -33.04
N HIS A 13 -0.90 10.28 -31.92
CA HIS A 13 -2.07 9.71 -31.25
C HIS A 13 -2.91 10.86 -30.66
N VAL A 14 -3.86 11.37 -31.44
CA VAL A 14 -4.82 12.39 -30.99
C VAL A 14 -5.91 11.68 -30.17
N PRO A 15 -6.21 12.09 -28.92
CA PRO A 15 -7.34 11.56 -28.17
C PRO A 15 -8.63 11.80 -28.97
N THR A 16 -9.40 10.75 -29.22
CA THR A 16 -10.63 10.81 -29.99
C THR A 16 -11.68 11.66 -29.27
N VAL A 17 -11.99 12.81 -29.87
CA VAL A 17 -13.04 13.72 -29.42
C VAL A 17 -14.38 13.13 -29.87
N ARG A 18 -15.23 12.71 -28.93
CA ARG A 18 -16.65 12.39 -29.23
C ARG A 18 -17.57 13.38 -28.52
N PRO A 19 -18.55 13.98 -29.23
CA PRO A 19 -19.67 14.67 -28.60
C PRO A 19 -20.51 13.70 -27.77
N ARG A 20 -21.11 14.21 -26.69
CA ARG A 20 -21.98 13.46 -25.78
C ARG A 20 -23.25 12.97 -26.53
N PRO A 21 -23.71 11.72 -26.34
CA PRO A 21 -25.05 11.33 -26.79
C PRO A 21 -26.09 12.15 -26.02
N GLY A 22 -26.95 12.91 -26.72
CA GLY A 22 -28.08 13.65 -26.13
C GLY A 22 -27.88 15.14 -25.84
N ALA A 23 -26.91 15.83 -26.45
CA ALA A 23 -26.84 17.30 -26.36
C ALA A 23 -27.71 17.96 -27.44
N CYS A 24 -28.67 18.81 -27.03
CA CYS A 24 -29.40 19.66 -27.97
C CYS A 24 -28.46 20.67 -28.66
N PRO A 25 -28.67 21.01 -29.95
CA PRO A 25 -27.94 22.09 -30.61
C PRO A 25 -28.17 23.42 -29.88
N GLN A 26 -27.09 24.19 -29.65
CA GLN A 26 -27.22 25.55 -29.11
C GLN A 26 -27.97 26.44 -30.11
N ALA A 27 -28.92 27.23 -29.60
CA ALA A 27 -29.61 28.25 -30.39
C ALA A 27 -28.62 29.35 -30.83
N PRO A 28 -28.71 29.85 -32.08
CA PRO A 28 -27.82 30.90 -32.58
C PRO A 28 -28.14 32.23 -31.88
N GLY A 29 -27.13 32.83 -31.23
CA GLY A 29 -27.22 34.17 -30.64
C GLY A 29 -27.06 34.28 -29.12
N ALA A 30 -26.78 33.18 -28.40
CA ALA A 30 -26.47 33.29 -26.97
C ALA A 30 -25.06 33.90 -26.75
N PRO A 31 -24.89 34.91 -25.87
CA PRO A 31 -23.56 35.41 -25.50
C PRO A 31 -22.70 34.27 -24.96
N SER A 32 -21.44 34.19 -25.44
CA SER A 32 -20.46 33.16 -25.10
C SER A 32 -19.97 33.32 -23.66
N PHE A 33 -20.81 32.94 -22.71
CA PHE A 33 -20.38 32.81 -21.31
C PHE A 33 -19.38 31.66 -21.19
N GLN A 34 -18.15 32.02 -20.79
CA GLN A 34 -17.04 31.19 -20.31
C GLN A 34 -16.87 29.86 -21.06
N SER A 35 -15.79 29.76 -21.86
CA SER A 35 -15.33 28.50 -22.45
C SER A 35 -15.41 27.39 -21.40
N ARG A 36 -16.43 26.53 -21.51
CA ARG A 36 -16.58 25.38 -20.61
C ARG A 36 -15.26 24.60 -20.66
N PRO A 37 -14.73 24.12 -19.53
CA PRO A 37 -13.54 23.27 -19.54
C PRO A 37 -13.74 22.17 -20.59
N ARG A 38 -12.79 22.05 -21.52
CA ARG A 38 -12.86 21.04 -22.58
C ARG A 38 -12.89 19.68 -21.88
N TYR A 39 -13.97 18.92 -22.09
CA TYR A 39 -14.05 17.58 -21.53
C TYR A 39 -12.95 16.71 -22.16
N ILE A 40 -12.12 16.10 -21.32
CA ILE A 40 -11.13 15.10 -21.73
C ILE A 40 -11.51 13.79 -21.08
N ASP A 41 -11.64 12.74 -21.91
CA ASP A 41 -11.77 11.37 -21.41
C ASP A 41 -10.39 10.85 -21.00
N TYR A 42 -10.17 10.78 -19.69
CA TYR A 42 -8.96 10.19 -19.12
C TYR A 42 -8.96 8.65 -19.15
N GLY A 43 -10.03 8.05 -19.69
CA GLY A 43 -10.28 6.62 -19.73
C GLY A 43 -10.84 6.11 -18.41
N ARG A 44 -11.73 5.12 -18.47
CA ARG A 44 -12.10 4.33 -17.28
C ARG A 44 -11.05 3.25 -17.08
N PRO A 45 -10.44 3.11 -15.89
CA PRO A 45 -9.67 1.92 -15.62
C PRO A 45 -10.68 0.74 -15.55
N ARG A 46 -10.71 -0.07 -16.62
CA ARG A 46 -11.71 -1.15 -16.84
C ARG A 46 -11.81 -2.12 -15.66
N ALA A 47 -10.74 -2.30 -14.90
CA ALA A 47 -10.72 -3.14 -13.69
C ALA A 47 -11.62 -2.62 -12.55
N TYR A 48 -12.04 -1.36 -12.59
CA TYR A 48 -12.73 -0.66 -11.50
C TYR A 48 -14.01 0.05 -11.96
N ASP A 49 -14.62 -0.40 -13.06
CA ASP A 49 -15.94 0.11 -13.46
C ASP A 49 -17.00 -0.34 -12.46
N THR A 50 -17.39 0.55 -11.55
CA THR A 50 -18.44 0.33 -10.56
C THR A 50 -19.85 0.53 -11.13
N SER A 51 -20.00 0.86 -12.43
CA SER A 51 -21.31 0.95 -13.07
C SER A 51 -22.06 -0.39 -13.12
N VAL A 52 -21.34 -1.50 -12.92
CA VAL A 52 -21.89 -2.85 -12.78
C VAL A 52 -22.00 -3.22 -11.30
N ARG A 53 -22.78 -2.46 -10.52
CA ARG A 53 -23.29 -2.96 -9.25
C ARG A 53 -24.68 -3.56 -9.49
N PRO A 54 -24.93 -4.84 -9.18
CA PRO A 54 -26.30 -5.32 -9.02
C PRO A 54 -26.84 -4.74 -7.71
N ALA A 55 -27.23 -3.46 -7.72
CA ALA A 55 -27.91 -2.84 -6.58
C ALA A 55 -29.39 -2.68 -6.94
N THR A 56 -30.25 -3.38 -6.21
CA THR A 56 -31.71 -3.18 -6.26
C THR A 56 -32.06 -1.77 -5.76
N GLY A 57 -33.17 -1.20 -6.26
CA GLY A 57 -33.46 0.24 -6.26
C GLY A 57 -33.40 0.98 -4.91
N LEU A 58 -33.52 0.29 -3.77
CA LEU A 58 -33.43 0.89 -2.43
C LEU A 58 -31.98 1.06 -1.91
N THR A 59 -31.01 0.25 -2.39
CA THR A 59 -29.59 0.39 -2.03
C THR A 59 -28.83 1.25 -3.05
N ALA A 60 -29.32 1.35 -4.29
CA ALA A 60 -28.69 2.15 -5.34
C ALA A 60 -28.54 3.64 -4.98
N ALA A 61 -29.51 4.22 -4.26
CA ALA A 61 -29.44 5.63 -3.84
C ALA A 61 -28.40 5.89 -2.73
N ARG A 62 -28.20 4.96 -1.79
CA ARG A 62 -27.17 5.08 -0.73
C ARG A 62 -25.74 4.93 -1.26
N TYR A 63 -25.58 4.18 -2.36
CA TYR A 63 -24.29 3.93 -3.00
C TYR A 63 -24.14 4.64 -4.35
N ALA A 64 -25.01 5.61 -4.65
CA ALA A 64 -24.88 6.43 -5.84
C ALA A 64 -23.54 7.18 -5.78
N PRO A 65 -22.80 7.30 -6.91
CA PRO A 65 -21.57 8.07 -6.97
C PRO A 65 -21.78 9.47 -6.39
N ALA A 66 -20.95 9.88 -5.42
CA ALA A 66 -21.04 11.22 -4.85
C ALA A 66 -20.91 12.27 -5.98
N PRO A 67 -21.91 13.15 -6.16
CA PRO A 67 -21.85 14.17 -7.20
C PRO A 67 -20.71 15.15 -6.88
N ILE A 68 -19.88 15.45 -7.87
CA ILE A 68 -18.87 16.52 -7.72
C ILE A 68 -19.60 17.84 -7.85
N HIS A 69 -19.61 18.63 -6.78
CA HIS A 69 -20.14 19.99 -6.82
C HIS A 69 -19.20 20.86 -7.66
N ARG A 70 -19.77 21.59 -8.61
CA ARG A 70 -19.00 22.56 -9.39
C ARG A 70 -18.55 23.72 -8.50
N PRO A 71 -17.36 24.28 -8.74
CA PRO A 71 -16.96 25.50 -8.08
C PRO A 71 -17.92 26.63 -8.48
N GLN A 72 -18.18 27.59 -7.59
CA GLN A 72 -19.03 28.76 -7.89
C GLN A 72 -18.47 29.62 -9.03
N GLN A 73 -17.18 29.50 -9.35
CA GLN A 73 -16.53 30.10 -10.51
C GLN A 73 -15.57 29.08 -11.14
N ALA A 74 -15.61 28.94 -12.47
CA ALA A 74 -14.67 28.09 -13.19
C ALA A 74 -13.25 28.69 -13.12
N GLN A 75 -12.24 27.86 -12.87
CA GLN A 75 -10.85 28.31 -12.77
C GLN A 75 -10.37 28.88 -14.13
N PRO A 76 -9.68 30.02 -14.14
CA PRO A 76 -9.19 30.62 -15.39
C PRO A 76 -8.10 29.76 -16.04
N GLN A 77 -8.11 29.69 -17.38
CA GLN A 77 -7.17 28.88 -18.19
C GLN A 77 -5.76 29.49 -18.28
N SER A 78 -5.57 30.73 -17.84
CA SER A 78 -4.28 31.40 -17.78
C SER A 78 -4.24 32.30 -16.55
N ALA A 79 -3.11 32.26 -15.84
CA ALA A 79 -2.90 32.95 -14.57
C ALA A 79 -2.65 34.45 -14.77
N TRP A 80 -3.57 35.20 -15.37
CA TRP A 80 -3.57 36.65 -15.28
C TRP A 80 -5.00 37.18 -15.23
N SER A 81 -5.26 37.99 -14.19
CA SER A 81 -6.51 38.68 -13.84
C SER A 81 -7.59 37.85 -13.12
N THR A 82 -7.56 37.82 -11.79
CA THR A 82 -8.39 38.75 -11.00
C THR A 82 -8.11 38.69 -9.49
N GLN A 83 -7.83 39.88 -8.98
CA GLN A 83 -7.69 40.34 -7.60
C GLN A 83 -8.82 39.91 -6.63
N THR A 84 -8.39 39.59 -5.40
CA THR A 84 -9.03 39.92 -4.10
C THR A 84 -10.45 39.42 -3.79
N ARG A 85 -10.57 38.35 -2.97
CA ARG A 85 -11.27 38.30 -1.65
C ARG A 85 -11.58 36.86 -1.20
N ARG A 86 -10.83 36.37 -0.21
CA ARG A 86 -11.31 35.81 1.08
C ARG A 86 -10.12 35.21 1.84
N VAL A 87 -9.44 36.07 2.59
CA VAL A 87 -8.38 35.68 3.55
C VAL A 87 -8.91 35.78 5.00
N GLN A 88 -10.24 35.79 5.22
CA GLN A 88 -10.80 36.10 6.54
C GLN A 88 -11.83 35.13 7.13
N ASP A 89 -12.05 33.94 6.55
CA ASP A 89 -13.00 32.95 7.13
C ASP A 89 -12.36 31.59 7.47
N VAL A 90 -11.09 31.57 7.90
CA VAL A 90 -10.57 30.43 8.68
C VAL A 90 -10.02 30.95 10.00
N ALA A 91 -10.87 31.69 10.70
CA ALA A 91 -10.74 31.84 12.13
C ALA A 91 -10.83 30.44 12.74
N GLN A 92 -9.67 29.92 13.11
CA GLN A 92 -9.44 28.97 14.21
C GLN A 92 -10.65 28.08 14.56
N GLU A 93 -10.93 27.06 13.73
CA GLU A 93 -11.52 25.87 14.33
C GLU A 93 -10.44 25.26 15.22
N ALA A 94 -10.63 25.41 16.53
CA ALA A 94 -9.85 24.72 17.54
C ALA A 94 -9.73 23.25 17.11
N SER A 95 -8.51 22.82 16.80
CA SER A 95 -8.23 21.47 16.33
C SER A 95 -8.75 20.49 17.38
N ARG A 96 -9.90 19.86 17.11
CA ARG A 96 -10.36 18.73 17.91
C ARG A 96 -9.22 17.73 17.92
N LEU A 97 -8.79 17.32 19.12
CA LEU A 97 -7.71 16.35 19.27
C LEU A 97 -7.99 15.17 18.33
N PRO A 98 -7.09 14.85 17.39
CA PRO A 98 -7.34 13.82 16.41
C PRO A 98 -7.29 12.47 17.14
N LEU A 99 -8.45 12.00 17.64
CA LEU A 99 -8.58 10.74 18.37
C LEU A 99 -7.90 9.57 17.62
N GLY A 100 -8.02 9.54 16.29
CA GLY A 100 -7.33 8.55 15.46
C GLY A 100 -5.79 8.67 15.49
N GLY A 101 -5.25 9.88 15.59
CA GLY A 101 -3.81 10.10 15.76
C GLY A 101 -3.32 9.61 17.12
N ILE A 102 -4.10 9.85 18.19
CA ILE A 102 -3.79 9.36 19.54
C ILE A 102 -3.78 7.82 19.55
N LEU A 103 -4.80 7.18 18.99
CA LEU A 103 -4.88 5.70 18.92
C LEU A 103 -3.71 5.08 18.17
N VAL A 104 -3.26 5.70 17.07
CA VAL A 104 -2.10 5.24 16.31
C VAL A 104 -0.82 5.32 17.15
N TRP A 105 -0.59 6.41 17.87
CA TRP A 105 0.59 6.52 18.74
C TRP A 105 0.53 5.60 19.95
N LEU A 106 -0.65 5.41 20.54
CA LEU A 106 -0.85 4.40 21.59
C LEU A 106 -0.51 3.00 21.07
N ALA A 107 -0.96 2.65 19.86
CA ALA A 107 -0.63 1.37 19.23
C ALA A 107 0.89 1.22 19.00
N VAL A 108 1.59 2.28 18.55
CA VAL A 108 3.05 2.27 18.42
C VAL A 108 3.74 1.99 19.76
N VAL A 109 3.34 2.70 20.82
CA VAL A 109 3.94 2.52 22.16
C VAL A 109 3.69 1.11 22.69
N MET A 110 2.45 0.64 22.62
CA MET A 110 2.07 -0.71 23.08
C MET A 110 2.83 -1.81 22.32
N LEU A 111 2.93 -1.69 21.00
CA LEU A 111 3.68 -2.65 20.18
C LEU A 111 5.19 -2.55 20.40
N GLY A 112 5.72 -1.36 20.70
CA GLY A 112 7.12 -1.17 21.09
C GLY A 112 7.44 -1.87 22.42
N ILE A 113 6.57 -1.75 23.41
CA ILE A 113 6.70 -2.48 24.68
C ILE A 113 6.60 -3.98 24.44
N ALA A 114 5.61 -4.44 23.66
CA ALA A 114 5.46 -5.85 23.31
C ALA A 114 6.73 -6.39 22.62
N MET A 115 7.34 -5.61 21.73
CA MET A 115 8.57 -5.98 21.05
C MET A 115 9.75 -6.17 22.03
N ILE A 116 9.92 -5.26 22.99
CA ILE A 116 10.95 -5.38 24.01
C ILE A 116 10.73 -6.63 24.87
N VAL A 117 9.49 -6.88 25.29
CA VAL A 117 9.14 -8.05 26.11
C VAL A 117 9.40 -9.35 25.34
N VAL A 118 9.00 -9.43 24.07
CA VAL A 118 9.20 -10.62 23.24
C VAL A 118 10.67 -10.88 22.96
N LEU A 119 11.45 -9.86 22.59
CA LEU A 119 12.90 -10.03 22.39
C LEU A 119 13.62 -10.36 23.70
N GLY A 120 13.20 -9.77 24.82
CA GLY A 120 13.72 -10.08 26.15
C GLY A 120 13.42 -11.52 26.56
N TYR A 121 12.21 -12.01 26.26
CA TYR A 121 11.82 -13.41 26.47
C TYR A 121 12.73 -14.37 25.68
N PHE A 122 12.86 -14.17 24.37
CA PHE A 122 13.67 -15.07 23.54
C PHE A 122 15.18 -14.97 23.86
N PHE A 123 15.67 -13.79 24.26
CA PHE A 123 17.02 -13.65 24.79
C PHE A 123 17.20 -14.45 26.08
N LEU A 124 16.26 -14.35 27.02
CA LEU A 124 16.32 -15.11 28.27
C LEU A 124 16.25 -16.62 27.98
N GLU A 125 15.35 -17.05 27.10
CA GLU A 125 15.26 -18.45 26.66
C GLU A 125 16.60 -18.93 26.08
N PHE A 126 17.23 -18.15 25.20
CA PHE A 126 18.56 -18.46 24.67
C PHE A 126 19.60 -18.56 25.79
N VAL A 127 19.69 -17.60 26.70
CA VAL A 127 20.67 -17.63 27.81
C VAL A 127 20.48 -18.82 28.73
N LEU A 128 19.24 -19.25 28.96
CA LEU A 128 18.93 -20.36 29.87
C LEU A 128 19.11 -21.74 29.23
N THR A 129 19.02 -21.85 27.91
CA THR A 129 18.96 -23.15 27.22
C THR A 129 20.13 -23.41 26.26
N ALA A 130 20.79 -22.36 25.78
CA ALA A 130 21.90 -22.48 24.85
C ALA A 130 23.20 -22.84 25.56
N SER A 131 24.04 -23.58 24.85
CA SER A 131 25.43 -23.88 25.24
C SER A 131 26.41 -22.79 24.78
N SER A 132 26.05 -22.02 23.74
CA SER A 132 26.89 -20.91 23.27
C SER A 132 26.86 -19.70 24.20
N SER A 133 27.89 -18.85 24.07
CA SER A 133 27.95 -17.58 24.78
C SER A 133 26.75 -16.67 24.45
N PRO A 134 26.15 -16.00 25.46
CA PRO A 134 25.07 -15.01 25.27
C PRO A 134 25.35 -13.89 24.26
N VAL A 135 26.64 -13.62 23.98
CA VAL A 135 27.06 -12.60 23.00
C VAL A 135 26.59 -12.91 21.58
N TRP A 136 26.25 -14.16 21.26
CA TRP A 136 25.79 -14.54 19.93
C TRP A 136 24.35 -14.09 19.63
N TRP A 137 23.52 -13.91 20.65
CA TRP A 137 22.14 -13.42 20.45
C TRP A 137 22.06 -12.05 19.76
N PRO A 138 22.79 -11.00 20.20
CA PRO A 138 22.80 -9.73 19.48
C PRO A 138 23.41 -9.85 18.07
N VAL A 139 24.29 -10.82 17.82
CA VAL A 139 24.84 -11.08 16.47
C VAL A 139 23.75 -11.64 15.55
N THR A 140 23.02 -12.67 15.98
CA THR A 140 21.91 -13.24 15.19
C THR A 140 20.78 -12.22 14.99
N ALA A 141 20.48 -11.42 16.01
CA ALA A 141 19.57 -10.27 15.93
C ALA A 141 20.03 -9.24 14.88
N PHE A 142 21.30 -8.85 14.89
CA PHE A 142 21.84 -7.91 13.91
C PHE A 142 21.73 -8.45 12.47
N LEU A 143 22.06 -9.72 12.26
CA LEU A 143 21.98 -10.35 10.94
C LEU A 143 20.52 -10.41 10.44
N ALA A 144 19.58 -10.80 11.30
CA ALA A 144 18.15 -10.79 10.96
C ALA A 144 17.64 -9.36 10.66
N PHE A 145 18.15 -8.36 11.39
CA PHE A 145 17.78 -6.95 11.18
C PHE A 145 18.21 -6.45 9.79
N MET A 146 19.36 -6.89 9.28
CA MET A 146 19.81 -6.51 7.93
C MET A 146 18.81 -6.95 6.85
N SER A 147 18.26 -8.17 6.95
CA SER A 147 17.22 -8.63 6.02
C SER A 147 15.96 -7.77 6.09
N LEU A 148 15.53 -7.39 7.30
CA LEU A 148 14.38 -6.48 7.49
C LEU A 148 14.64 -5.10 6.88
N VAL A 149 15.86 -4.55 7.03
CA VAL A 149 16.23 -3.26 6.43
C VAL A 149 16.11 -3.29 4.91
N VAL A 150 16.52 -4.38 4.26
CA VAL A 150 16.37 -4.53 2.80
C VAL A 150 14.89 -4.57 2.41
N ILE A 151 14.07 -5.37 3.08
CA ILE A 151 12.62 -5.45 2.81
C ILE A 151 11.97 -4.07 2.98
N ALA A 152 12.22 -3.41 4.12
CA ALA A 152 11.70 -2.07 4.40
C ALA A 152 12.19 -1.04 3.37
N GLY A 153 13.45 -1.11 2.93
CA GLY A 153 14.00 -0.26 1.88
C GLY A 153 13.29 -0.41 0.53
N VAL A 154 12.97 -1.64 0.13
CA VAL A 154 12.17 -1.92 -1.07
C VAL A 154 10.77 -1.33 -0.93
N MET A 155 10.13 -1.48 0.24
CA MET A 155 8.80 -0.92 0.49
C MET A 155 8.80 0.61 0.47
N VAL A 156 9.78 1.26 1.10
CA VAL A 156 9.94 2.73 1.06
C VAL A 156 10.18 3.24 -0.36
N LEU A 157 10.87 2.45 -1.21
CA LEU A 157 11.07 2.77 -2.62
C LEU A 157 9.76 2.65 -3.42
N ALA A 158 8.99 1.60 -3.19
CA ALA A 158 7.69 1.38 -3.81
C ALA A 158 6.68 2.48 -3.44
N ASP A 159 6.68 2.88 -2.18
CA ASP A 159 5.75 3.83 -1.57
C ASP A 159 6.05 5.32 -1.89
N ARG A 160 6.99 5.59 -2.80
CA ARG A 160 7.38 6.97 -3.14
C ARG A 160 6.28 7.79 -3.80
N TRP A 161 5.25 7.14 -4.34
CA TRP A 161 4.14 7.82 -5.01
C TRP A 161 3.18 8.45 -4.01
N ASP A 162 2.74 7.70 -3.00
CA ASP A 162 1.86 8.17 -1.94
C ASP A 162 2.33 7.66 -0.56
N PRO A 163 3.32 8.33 0.07
CA PRO A 163 3.99 7.78 1.24
C PRO A 163 3.07 7.56 2.45
N GLN A 164 3.11 6.34 2.99
CA GLN A 164 2.48 5.95 4.22
C GLN A 164 3.07 6.71 5.42
N PRO A 165 2.27 7.04 6.44
CA PRO A 165 2.78 7.67 7.65
C PRO A 165 3.65 6.68 8.44
N LEU A 166 4.80 7.16 8.91
CA LEU A 166 5.79 6.37 9.64
C LEU A 166 5.21 5.54 10.81
N PRO A 167 4.28 6.05 11.65
CA PRO A 167 3.68 5.25 12.71
C PRO A 167 3.02 3.95 12.24
N LEU A 168 2.39 3.95 11.05
CA LEU A 168 1.73 2.74 10.52
C LEU A 168 2.74 1.73 9.99
N VAL A 169 3.84 2.22 9.40
CA VAL A 169 4.97 1.38 8.99
C VAL A 169 5.57 0.69 10.21
N ILE A 170 5.75 1.43 11.32
CA ILE A 170 6.24 0.86 12.60
C ILE A 170 5.25 -0.16 13.16
N ILE A 171 3.95 0.15 13.20
CA ILE A 171 2.91 -0.79 13.64
C ILE A 171 2.95 -2.08 12.82
N ALA A 172 3.08 -2.00 11.49
CA ALA A 172 3.15 -3.17 10.63
C ALA A 172 4.35 -4.08 10.98
N VAL A 173 5.54 -3.49 11.09
CA VAL A 173 6.76 -4.24 11.45
C VAL A 173 6.65 -4.84 12.85
N PHE A 174 6.23 -4.07 13.85
CA PHE A 174 6.16 -4.55 15.23
C PHE A 174 5.01 -5.55 15.45
N TRP A 175 3.91 -5.44 14.72
CA TRP A 175 2.87 -6.47 14.72
C TRP A 175 3.46 -7.82 14.27
N GLY A 176 4.18 -7.82 13.15
CA GLY A 176 4.85 -9.02 12.65
C GLY A 176 5.88 -9.57 13.65
N ALA A 177 6.77 -8.70 14.10
CA ALA A 177 7.93 -9.08 14.92
C ALA A 177 7.59 -9.48 16.34
N ALA A 178 6.59 -8.84 16.96
CA ALA A 178 6.20 -9.15 18.33
C ALA A 178 4.99 -10.06 18.35
N ILE A 179 3.83 -9.55 17.94
CA ILE A 179 2.54 -10.22 18.17
C ILE A 179 2.41 -11.49 17.33
N ALA A 180 2.66 -11.41 16.02
CA ALA A 180 2.49 -12.56 15.13
C ALA A 180 3.55 -13.63 15.43
N ALA A 181 4.83 -13.27 15.51
CA ALA A 181 5.91 -14.23 15.80
C ALA A 181 5.73 -14.92 17.16
N PHE A 182 5.45 -14.16 18.23
CA PHE A 182 5.30 -14.72 19.57
C PHE A 182 4.05 -15.60 19.70
N SER A 183 2.91 -15.16 19.16
CA SER A 183 1.68 -15.97 19.20
C SER A 183 1.85 -17.25 18.40
N SER A 184 2.45 -17.16 17.22
CA SER A 184 2.73 -18.33 16.38
C SER A 184 3.70 -19.31 17.03
N TYR A 185 4.74 -18.82 17.71
CA TYR A 185 5.67 -19.67 18.46
C TYR A 185 4.91 -20.61 19.41
N TRP A 186 4.09 -20.05 20.30
CA TRP A 186 3.35 -20.83 21.28
C TRP A 186 2.26 -21.70 20.68
N ILE A 187 1.46 -21.17 19.75
CA ILE A 187 0.36 -21.92 19.14
C ILE A 187 0.91 -23.10 18.32
N ASN A 188 2.01 -22.91 17.58
CA ASN A 188 2.64 -24.01 16.85
C ASN A 188 3.19 -25.08 17.78
N SER A 189 3.87 -24.70 18.88
CA SER A 189 4.36 -25.66 19.88
C SER A 189 3.21 -26.46 20.51
N LEU A 190 2.09 -25.79 20.84
CA LEU A 190 0.90 -26.47 21.36
C LEU A 190 0.27 -27.40 20.33
N ASN A 191 0.17 -26.99 19.06
CA ASN A 191 -0.38 -27.82 17.99
C ASN A 191 0.46 -29.07 17.73
N VAL A 192 1.80 -28.96 17.80
CA VAL A 192 2.70 -30.12 17.71
C VAL A 192 2.44 -31.07 18.88
N LEU A 193 2.37 -30.57 20.12
CA LEU A 193 2.06 -31.39 21.29
C LEU A 193 0.72 -32.12 21.14
N VAL A 194 -0.33 -31.41 20.71
CA VAL A 194 -1.64 -32.00 20.45
C VAL A 194 -1.55 -33.08 19.37
N ALA A 195 -0.81 -32.81 18.28
CA ALA A 195 -0.61 -33.79 17.21
C ALA A 195 0.05 -35.07 17.75
N VAL A 196 1.15 -34.95 18.52
CA VAL A 196 1.81 -36.10 19.17
C VAL A 196 0.81 -36.89 20.02
N THR A 197 0.00 -36.21 20.83
CA THR A 197 -0.98 -36.89 21.70
C THR A 197 -2.09 -37.61 20.94
N LEU A 198 -2.46 -37.12 19.75
CA LEU A 198 -3.54 -37.69 18.94
C LEU A 198 -3.05 -38.80 18.01
N THR A 199 -1.85 -38.66 17.46
CA THR A 199 -1.28 -39.62 16.49
C THR A 199 -0.42 -40.70 17.15
N GLY A 200 0.16 -40.41 18.31
CA GLY A 200 1.20 -41.25 18.93
C GLY A 200 2.53 -41.26 18.15
N ASP A 201 2.68 -40.38 17.16
CA ASP A 201 3.82 -40.34 16.24
C ASP A 201 4.50 -38.95 16.31
N ASP A 202 5.64 -38.91 17.00
CA ASP A 202 6.42 -37.69 17.22
C ASP A 202 7.10 -37.20 15.94
N ASP A 203 7.65 -38.12 15.15
CA ASP A 203 8.33 -37.79 13.89
C ASP A 203 7.35 -37.20 12.87
N PHE A 204 6.14 -37.75 12.77
CA PHE A 204 5.10 -37.18 11.92
C PHE A 204 4.63 -35.81 12.42
N ALA A 205 4.46 -35.64 13.73
CA ALA A 205 4.03 -34.39 14.32
C ALA A 205 5.06 -33.27 14.12
N GLN A 206 6.34 -33.55 14.41
CA GLN A 206 7.43 -32.58 14.32
C GLN A 206 7.95 -32.37 12.89
N GLY A 207 7.91 -33.41 12.05
CA GLY A 207 8.41 -33.36 10.67
C GLY A 207 7.38 -32.86 9.65
N PHE A 208 6.08 -33.09 9.89
CA PHE A 208 5.03 -32.75 8.93
C PHE A 208 3.95 -31.83 9.52
N VAL A 209 3.26 -32.23 10.59
CA VAL A 209 2.10 -31.47 11.09
C VAL A 209 2.51 -30.07 11.55
N GLY A 210 3.57 -29.95 12.33
CA GLY A 210 4.09 -28.66 12.80
C GLY A 210 4.55 -27.76 11.65
N PRO A 211 5.60 -28.13 10.90
CA PRO A 211 6.19 -27.26 9.90
C PRO A 211 5.34 -27.07 8.64
N VAL A 212 4.61 -28.09 8.17
CA VAL A 212 3.92 -28.04 6.86
C VAL A 212 2.48 -27.58 7.00
N LEU A 213 1.80 -27.90 8.12
CA LEU A 213 0.39 -27.56 8.30
C LEU A 213 0.17 -26.43 9.31
N SER A 214 0.66 -26.62 10.54
CA SER A 214 0.42 -25.67 11.64
C SER A 214 1.10 -24.33 11.38
N ALA A 215 2.41 -24.33 11.11
CA ALA A 215 3.18 -23.10 10.94
C ALA A 215 2.62 -22.21 9.83
N PRO A 216 2.40 -22.68 8.60
CA PRO A 216 1.81 -21.86 7.55
C PRO A 216 0.42 -21.32 7.89
N LEU A 217 -0.45 -22.14 8.47
CA LEU A 217 -1.80 -21.73 8.84
C LEU A 217 -1.78 -20.68 9.94
N VAL A 218 -1.14 -21.00 11.07
CA VAL A 218 -1.14 -20.16 12.27
C VAL A 218 -0.42 -18.85 11.97
N GLU A 219 0.74 -18.91 11.33
CA GLU A 219 1.53 -17.71 11.08
C GLU A 219 0.92 -16.78 10.04
N GLU A 220 0.40 -17.28 8.93
CA GLU A 220 -0.21 -16.38 7.95
C GLU A 220 -1.53 -15.79 8.49
N VAL A 221 -2.25 -16.52 9.34
CA VAL A 221 -3.41 -15.98 10.08
C VAL A 221 -2.97 -14.87 11.05
N THR A 222 -1.99 -15.11 11.92
CA THR A 222 -1.56 -14.12 12.93
C THR A 222 -0.93 -12.87 12.29
N LYS A 223 -0.14 -13.04 11.22
CA LYS A 223 0.35 -11.93 10.39
C LYS A 223 -0.83 -11.18 9.74
N GLY A 224 -1.75 -11.92 9.15
CA GLY A 224 -2.94 -11.38 8.49
C GLY A 224 -3.88 -10.58 9.41
N LEU A 225 -3.98 -10.93 10.70
CA LEU A 225 -4.72 -10.13 11.69
C LEU A 225 -4.14 -8.70 11.82
N GLY A 226 -2.86 -8.50 11.54
CA GLY A 226 -2.24 -7.18 11.49
C GLY A 226 -2.75 -6.34 10.33
N LEU A 227 -3.07 -6.97 9.19
CA LEU A 227 -3.71 -6.29 8.07
C LEU A 227 -5.14 -5.87 8.42
N ILE A 228 -5.89 -6.70 9.15
CA ILE A 228 -7.21 -6.33 9.67
C ILE A 228 -7.08 -5.12 10.61
N LEU A 229 -6.14 -5.17 11.57
CA LEU A 229 -5.88 -4.05 12.48
C LEU A 229 -5.59 -2.76 11.69
N LEU A 230 -4.69 -2.80 10.71
CA LEU A 230 -4.33 -1.63 9.91
C LEU A 230 -5.50 -1.13 9.05
N MET A 231 -6.28 -2.02 8.45
CA MET A 231 -7.48 -1.64 7.69
C MET A 231 -8.52 -0.94 8.58
N LEU A 232 -8.65 -1.35 9.84
CA LEU A 232 -9.57 -0.74 10.81
C LEU A 232 -9.03 0.58 11.39
N LEU A 233 -7.79 0.58 11.88
CA LEU A 233 -7.13 1.72 12.54
C LEU A 233 -6.80 2.84 11.56
N ALA A 234 -6.36 2.46 10.36
CA ALA A 234 -5.83 3.36 9.35
C ALA A 234 -6.55 3.21 8.02
N ARG A 235 -7.88 3.06 8.07
CA ARG A 235 -8.73 2.86 6.89
C ARG A 235 -8.36 3.81 5.75
N ARG A 236 -8.07 5.08 6.04
CA ARG A 236 -7.70 6.12 5.06
C ARG A 236 -6.40 5.87 4.28
N TYR A 237 -5.56 4.95 4.74
CA TYR A 237 -4.26 4.59 4.18
C TYR A 237 -4.25 3.18 3.60
N PHE A 238 -5.41 2.51 3.60
CA PHE A 238 -5.60 1.18 3.02
C PHE A 238 -6.60 1.32 1.85
N ASN A 239 -6.17 1.97 0.78
CA ASN A 239 -7.00 2.38 -0.36
C ASN A 239 -6.78 1.54 -1.61
N GLY A 240 -5.70 0.75 -1.65
CA GLY A 240 -5.35 -0.03 -2.82
C GLY A 240 -4.45 -1.24 -2.58
N PRO A 241 -4.39 -2.17 -3.55
CA PRO A 241 -3.45 -3.27 -3.59
C PRO A 241 -1.99 -2.92 -3.26
N LEU A 242 -1.49 -1.74 -3.65
CA LEU A 242 -0.12 -1.36 -3.29
C LEU A 242 0.02 -1.17 -1.76
N ASP A 243 -0.92 -0.47 -1.12
CA ASP A 243 -0.94 -0.31 0.34
C ASP A 243 -1.00 -1.68 1.05
N GLY A 244 -1.90 -2.56 0.58
CA GLY A 244 -2.04 -3.91 1.10
C GLY A 244 -0.76 -4.74 0.94
N LEU A 245 -0.08 -4.61 -0.20
CA LEU A 245 1.22 -5.23 -0.45
C LEU A 245 2.26 -4.71 0.55
N ILE A 246 2.39 -3.39 0.68
CA ILE A 246 3.38 -2.74 1.55
C ILE A 246 3.18 -3.17 3.01
N TYR A 247 1.96 -3.06 3.54
CA TYR A 247 1.69 -3.46 4.91
C TYR A 247 1.90 -4.97 5.13
N GLY A 248 1.48 -5.80 4.18
CA GLY A 248 1.68 -7.25 4.28
C GLY A 248 3.16 -7.62 4.25
N ALA A 249 3.95 -6.97 3.39
CA ALA A 249 5.38 -7.18 3.29
C ALA A 249 6.13 -6.74 4.55
N LEU A 250 5.74 -5.62 5.16
CA LEU A 250 6.32 -5.13 6.41
C LEU A 250 5.97 -6.01 7.60
N ILE A 251 4.72 -6.50 7.69
CA ILE A 251 4.32 -7.49 8.70
C ILE A 251 5.11 -8.79 8.51
N GLY A 252 5.16 -9.31 7.29
CA GLY A 252 5.94 -10.51 6.97
C GLY A 252 7.44 -10.34 7.26
N GLY A 253 8.01 -9.18 6.94
CA GLY A 253 9.40 -8.85 7.24
C GLY A 253 9.68 -8.74 8.74
N GLY A 254 8.77 -8.13 9.51
CA GLY A 254 8.86 -8.08 10.96
C GLY A 254 8.79 -9.48 11.58
N PHE A 255 7.88 -10.32 11.10
CA PHE A 255 7.80 -11.71 11.52
C PHE A 255 9.10 -12.47 11.22
N ALA A 256 9.60 -12.34 9.99
CA ALA A 256 10.85 -12.96 9.55
C ALA A 256 12.05 -12.48 10.38
N PHE A 257 12.03 -11.24 10.87
CA PHE A 257 13.07 -10.74 11.77
C PHE A 257 13.16 -11.61 13.02
N THR A 258 12.11 -11.70 13.82
CA THR A 258 12.12 -12.48 15.07
C THR A 258 12.35 -13.97 14.82
N GLU A 259 11.70 -14.51 13.79
CA GLU A 259 11.87 -15.92 13.44
C GLU A 259 13.32 -16.24 13.05
N ASN A 260 13.96 -15.41 12.21
CA ASN A 260 15.33 -15.65 11.80
C ASN A 260 16.32 -15.61 12.97
N ILE A 261 16.09 -14.80 14.01
CA ILE A 261 16.94 -14.83 15.22
C ILE A 261 16.92 -16.21 15.86
N ILE A 262 15.72 -16.78 16.02
CA ILE A 262 15.52 -18.10 16.61
C ILE A 262 16.21 -19.17 15.75
N TYR A 263 15.99 -19.14 14.42
CA TYR A 263 16.59 -20.11 13.51
C TYR A 263 18.12 -20.01 13.44
N TYR A 264 18.68 -18.80 13.37
CA TYR A 264 20.13 -18.60 13.35
C TYR A 264 20.76 -19.06 14.66
N SER A 265 20.12 -18.78 15.79
CA SER A 265 20.60 -19.21 17.11
C SER A 265 20.53 -20.73 17.25
N ARG A 266 19.45 -21.38 16.81
CA ARG A 266 19.35 -22.85 16.78
C ARG A 266 20.43 -23.48 15.89
N GLN A 267 20.65 -22.91 14.71
CA GLN A 267 21.66 -23.44 13.78
C GLN A 267 23.09 -23.24 14.32
N LEU A 268 23.34 -22.15 15.05
CA LEU A 268 24.59 -21.93 15.76
C LEU A 268 24.81 -23.03 16.81
N GLU A 269 23.79 -23.37 17.60
CA GLU A 269 23.90 -24.44 18.61
C GLU A 269 24.19 -25.80 17.97
N SER A 270 23.45 -26.16 16.93
CA SER A 270 23.55 -27.50 16.32
C SER A 270 24.80 -27.69 15.45
N PHE A 271 25.28 -26.63 14.79
CA PHE A 271 26.29 -26.74 13.72
C PHE A 271 27.38 -25.66 13.77
N GLY A 272 27.45 -24.90 14.87
CA GLY A 272 28.41 -23.82 15.05
C GLY A 272 28.21 -22.64 14.08
N VAL A 273 29.19 -21.75 14.08
CA VAL A 273 29.16 -20.52 13.27
C VAL A 273 29.02 -20.81 11.77
N GLY A 274 29.65 -21.88 11.28
CA GLY A 274 29.58 -22.29 9.88
C GLY A 274 28.14 -22.62 9.46
N GLY A 275 27.42 -23.43 10.25
CA GLY A 275 26.02 -23.75 9.99
C GLY A 275 25.13 -22.51 10.04
N MET A 276 25.31 -21.66 11.06
CA MET A 276 24.58 -20.40 11.18
C MET A 276 24.76 -19.53 9.93
N VAL A 277 25.99 -19.34 9.44
CA VAL A 277 26.29 -18.53 8.26
C VAL A 277 25.62 -19.10 7.01
N VAL A 278 25.65 -20.42 6.80
CA VAL A 278 24.95 -21.06 5.68
C VAL A 278 23.45 -20.75 5.75
N LEU A 279 22.85 -20.85 6.94
CA LEU A 279 21.42 -20.57 7.10
C LEU A 279 21.09 -19.08 6.93
N VAL A 280 21.97 -18.18 7.33
CA VAL A 280 21.85 -16.73 7.06
C VAL A 280 21.86 -16.47 5.55
N ILE A 281 22.71 -17.15 4.77
CA ILE A 281 22.72 -17.01 3.30
C ILE A 281 21.40 -17.54 2.72
N ILE A 282 20.99 -18.76 3.08
CA ILE A 282 19.78 -19.39 2.53
C ILE A 282 18.53 -18.58 2.89
N ARG A 283 18.35 -18.23 4.17
CA ARG A 283 17.14 -17.55 4.66
C ARG A 283 17.20 -16.03 4.51
N GLY A 284 18.31 -15.41 4.90
CA GLY A 284 18.46 -13.97 5.00
C GLY A 284 18.82 -13.27 3.70
N VAL A 285 19.38 -14.00 2.71
CA VAL A 285 19.76 -13.46 1.40
C VAL A 285 18.94 -14.09 0.28
N LEU A 286 19.00 -15.41 0.11
CA LEU A 286 18.36 -16.09 -1.02
C LEU A 286 16.84 -16.20 -0.89
N ASN A 287 16.33 -16.35 0.34
CA ASN A 287 14.89 -16.40 0.65
C ASN A 287 14.40 -15.13 1.36
N ILE A 288 15.07 -13.99 1.17
CA ILE A 288 14.81 -12.75 1.93
C ILE A 288 13.35 -12.27 1.83
N PHE A 289 12.70 -12.45 0.68
CA PHE A 289 11.31 -12.03 0.47
C PHE A 289 10.28 -13.09 0.86
N GLY A 290 10.71 -14.22 1.44
CA GLY A 290 9.92 -15.29 2.06
C GLY A 290 8.52 -14.89 2.52
N HIS A 291 8.47 -14.49 3.79
CA HIS A 291 7.27 -14.05 4.48
C HIS A 291 6.66 -12.78 3.91
N ALA A 292 7.49 -11.88 3.35
CA ALA A 292 6.99 -10.67 2.73
C ALA A 292 6.04 -10.98 1.56
N ILE A 293 6.39 -11.96 0.72
CA ILE A 293 5.53 -12.42 -0.38
C ILE A 293 4.25 -13.01 0.18
N TYR A 294 4.33 -13.99 1.09
CA TYR A 294 3.16 -14.73 1.58
C TYR A 294 2.08 -13.81 2.17
N THR A 295 2.48 -12.94 3.10
CA THR A 295 1.54 -12.03 3.76
C THR A 295 1.09 -10.89 2.82
N SER A 296 1.94 -10.45 1.88
CA SER A 296 1.53 -9.44 0.89
C SER A 296 0.42 -9.92 -0.04
N MET A 297 0.33 -11.24 -0.33
CA MET A 297 -0.78 -11.77 -1.14
C MET A 297 -2.12 -11.55 -0.45
N THR A 298 -2.19 -11.80 0.86
CA THR A 298 -3.38 -11.53 1.66
C THR A 298 -3.73 -10.04 1.64
N GLY A 299 -2.74 -9.17 1.83
CA GLY A 299 -2.93 -7.71 1.79
C GLY A 299 -3.42 -7.21 0.44
N VAL A 300 -2.82 -7.65 -0.66
CA VAL A 300 -3.21 -7.28 -2.04
C VAL A 300 -4.67 -7.68 -2.31
N LEU A 301 -5.05 -8.91 -1.99
CA LEU A 301 -6.40 -9.42 -2.24
C LEU A 301 -7.45 -8.68 -1.40
N MET A 302 -7.20 -8.49 -0.10
CA MET A 302 -8.08 -7.69 0.76
C MET A 302 -8.25 -6.26 0.23
N ALA A 303 -7.16 -5.63 -0.22
CA ALA A 303 -7.17 -4.26 -0.70
C ALA A 303 -7.83 -4.12 -2.09
N LEU A 304 -7.70 -5.11 -2.97
CA LEU A 304 -8.42 -5.14 -4.25
C LEU A 304 -9.94 -5.16 -4.03
N VAL A 305 -10.39 -6.03 -3.13
CA VAL A 305 -11.80 -6.15 -2.75
C VAL A 305 -12.27 -4.86 -2.09
N ALA A 306 -11.49 -4.30 -1.15
CA ALA A 306 -11.79 -3.04 -0.49
C ALA A 306 -11.92 -1.87 -1.48
N ARG A 307 -11.00 -1.77 -2.45
CA ARG A 307 -10.99 -0.72 -3.46
C ARG A 307 -12.21 -0.79 -4.38
N LYS A 308 -12.68 -1.99 -4.71
CA LYS A 308 -13.78 -2.20 -5.67
C LYS A 308 -15.16 -2.16 -5.01
N TRP A 309 -15.29 -2.79 -3.85
CA TRP A 309 -16.60 -3.04 -3.22
C TRP A 309 -16.73 -2.48 -1.80
N GLY A 310 -15.70 -1.78 -1.32
CA GLY A 310 -15.71 -1.11 -0.02
C GLY A 310 -15.10 -1.94 1.10
N THR A 311 -14.76 -1.27 2.20
CA THR A 311 -13.92 -1.84 3.27
C THR A 311 -14.53 -3.05 3.97
N LEU A 312 -15.86 -3.10 4.14
CA LEU A 312 -16.51 -4.24 4.79
C LEU A 312 -16.27 -5.53 4.01
N LEU A 313 -16.45 -5.49 2.68
CA LEU A 313 -16.18 -6.65 1.84
C LEU A 313 -14.67 -6.96 1.79
N GLY A 314 -13.82 -5.93 1.83
CA GLY A 314 -12.37 -6.11 2.00
C GLY A 314 -11.97 -6.88 3.27
N LEU A 315 -12.64 -6.61 4.40
CA LEU A 315 -12.45 -7.35 5.65
C LEU A 315 -12.95 -8.80 5.53
N LEU A 316 -14.12 -9.01 4.92
CA LEU A 316 -14.67 -10.36 4.72
C LEU A 316 -13.84 -11.19 3.74
N ALA A 317 -13.11 -10.55 2.83
CA ALA A 317 -12.18 -11.22 1.93
C ALA A 317 -10.93 -11.77 2.64
N PHE A 318 -10.72 -11.49 3.93
CA PHE A 318 -9.58 -11.99 4.71
C PHE A 318 -9.40 -13.51 4.58
N ILE A 319 -10.46 -14.29 4.78
CA ILE A 319 -10.40 -15.76 4.78
C ILE A 319 -9.91 -16.31 3.42
N PRO A 320 -10.56 -16.00 2.27
CA PRO A 320 -10.06 -16.46 0.97
C PRO A 320 -8.71 -15.83 0.59
N ALA A 321 -8.38 -14.65 1.11
CA ALA A 321 -7.10 -13.99 0.84
C ALA A 321 -5.90 -14.65 1.54
N LEU A 322 -6.12 -15.46 2.58
CA LEU A 322 -5.05 -16.23 3.24
C LEU A 322 -4.58 -17.43 2.43
N ILE A 323 -5.46 -18.03 1.63
CA ILE A 323 -5.22 -19.32 0.94
C ILE A 323 -3.91 -19.31 0.13
N PRO A 324 -3.61 -18.29 -0.71
CA PRO A 324 -2.39 -18.31 -1.50
C PRO A 324 -1.12 -18.18 -0.65
N GLY A 325 -1.16 -17.35 0.40
CA GLY A 325 -0.04 -17.17 1.33
C GLY A 325 0.26 -18.45 2.10
N ILE A 326 -0.78 -19.07 2.68
CA ILE A 326 -0.67 -20.36 3.39
C ILE A 326 -0.14 -21.44 2.44
N GLY A 327 -0.68 -21.54 1.23
CA GLY A 327 -0.28 -22.56 0.26
C GLY A 327 1.18 -22.44 -0.16
N LEU A 328 1.67 -21.23 -0.48
CA LEU A 328 3.07 -21.02 -0.83
C LEU A 328 4.02 -21.26 0.35
N HIS A 329 3.60 -20.90 1.56
CA HIS A 329 4.39 -21.13 2.76
C HIS A 329 4.46 -22.62 3.12
N ALA A 330 3.33 -23.33 3.08
CA ALA A 330 3.28 -24.78 3.27
C ALA A 330 4.10 -25.53 2.21
N ALA A 331 4.03 -25.13 0.95
CA ALA A 331 4.86 -25.71 -0.10
C ALA A 331 6.35 -25.50 0.18
N TRP A 332 6.76 -24.31 0.61
CA TRP A 332 8.15 -24.05 0.98
C TRP A 332 8.61 -24.96 2.12
N ASN A 333 7.82 -25.07 3.20
CA ASN A 333 8.18 -25.89 4.36
C ASN A 333 8.20 -27.38 4.03
N LEU A 334 7.25 -27.86 3.21
CA LEU A 334 7.23 -29.24 2.73
C LEU A 334 8.51 -29.56 1.94
N PHE A 335 8.86 -28.72 0.97
CA PHE A 335 10.02 -29.01 0.14
C PHE A 335 11.35 -28.85 0.89
N ALA A 336 11.41 -27.95 1.88
CA ALA A 336 12.57 -27.77 2.75
C ALA A 336 12.88 -29.01 3.61
N GLY A 337 11.90 -29.90 3.82
CA GLY A 337 12.07 -31.15 4.54
C GLY A 337 12.77 -32.26 3.75
N PHE A 338 12.94 -32.11 2.42
CA PHE A 338 13.66 -33.12 1.62
C PHE A 338 15.17 -32.85 1.61
N GLU A 339 15.96 -33.84 2.03
CA GLU A 339 17.42 -33.81 2.02
C GLU A 339 17.99 -34.10 0.62
N SER A 340 17.70 -33.23 -0.35
CA SER A 340 18.18 -33.38 -1.74
C SER A 340 18.71 -32.07 -2.31
N LEU A 341 19.95 -32.10 -2.81
CA LEU A 341 20.57 -30.95 -3.47
C LEU A 341 19.73 -30.50 -4.69
N LEU A 342 19.17 -31.44 -5.45
CA LEU A 342 18.31 -31.12 -6.59
C LEU A 342 17.06 -30.37 -6.13
N VAL A 343 16.43 -30.82 -5.04
CA VAL A 343 15.25 -30.15 -4.47
C VAL A 343 15.61 -28.76 -3.96
N LEU A 344 16.71 -28.62 -3.21
CA LEU A 344 17.19 -27.33 -2.73
C LEU A 344 17.42 -26.33 -3.88
N VAL A 345 18.12 -26.74 -4.93
CA VAL A 345 18.39 -25.89 -6.10
C VAL A 345 17.09 -25.51 -6.80
N ALA A 346 16.17 -26.46 -7.01
CA ALA A 346 14.87 -26.19 -7.61
C ALA A 346 14.04 -25.22 -6.77
N MET A 347 14.01 -25.39 -5.45
CA MET A 347 13.31 -24.49 -4.53
C MET A 347 13.86 -23.06 -4.59
N LEU A 348 15.19 -22.90 -4.55
CA LEU A 348 15.82 -21.59 -4.63
C LEU A 348 15.56 -20.92 -5.98
N ALA A 349 15.58 -21.68 -7.09
CA ALA A 349 15.23 -21.17 -8.41
C ALA A 349 13.78 -20.72 -8.50
N ILE A 350 12.83 -21.53 -8.02
CA ILE A 350 11.40 -21.17 -7.94
C ILE A 350 11.22 -19.91 -7.08
N LYS A 351 11.93 -19.82 -5.94
CA LYS A 351 11.85 -18.65 -5.07
C LYS A 351 12.39 -17.39 -5.72
N ALA A 352 13.48 -17.48 -6.47
CA ALA A 352 14.02 -16.36 -7.24
C ALA A 352 12.99 -15.86 -8.28
N ILE A 353 12.32 -16.79 -8.99
CA ILE A 353 11.25 -16.46 -9.93
C ILE A 353 10.07 -15.78 -9.21
N LEU A 354 9.59 -16.34 -8.09
CA LEU A 354 8.51 -15.74 -7.31
C LEU A 354 8.86 -14.35 -6.81
N SER A 355 10.11 -14.15 -6.36
CA SER A 355 10.61 -12.85 -5.92
C SER A 355 10.65 -11.84 -7.07
N LEU A 356 11.10 -12.26 -8.26
CA LEU A 356 11.07 -11.42 -9.46
C LEU A 356 9.64 -11.05 -9.86
N LEU A 357 8.71 -12.01 -9.89
CA LEU A 357 7.30 -11.76 -10.19
C LEU A 357 6.68 -10.80 -9.18
N TRP A 358 7.02 -10.93 -7.90
CA TRP A 358 6.56 -10.04 -6.85
C TRP A 358 7.11 -8.61 -7.01
N LEU A 359 8.39 -8.44 -7.38
CA LEU A 359 8.97 -7.13 -7.71
C LEU A 359 8.31 -6.50 -8.95
N ILE A 360 8.01 -7.30 -9.98
CA ILE A 360 7.25 -6.84 -11.15
C ILE A 360 5.84 -6.42 -10.74
N LEU A 361 5.18 -7.16 -9.85
CA LEU A 361 3.87 -6.81 -9.31
C LEU A 361 3.91 -5.46 -8.59
N ILE A 362 4.92 -5.20 -7.74
CA ILE A 362 5.11 -3.90 -7.08
C ILE A 362 5.17 -2.78 -8.11
N VAL A 363 6.00 -2.93 -9.15
CA VAL A 363 6.14 -1.93 -10.20
C VAL A 363 4.81 -1.72 -10.93
N ALA A 364 4.10 -2.81 -11.27
CA ALA A 364 2.80 -2.73 -11.92
C ALA A 364 1.75 -2.01 -11.06
N LEU A 365 1.74 -2.25 -9.75
CA LEU A 365 0.83 -1.60 -8.80
C LEU A 365 1.13 -0.11 -8.61
N VAL A 366 2.42 0.27 -8.60
CA VAL A 366 2.83 1.69 -8.60
C VAL A 366 2.35 2.41 -9.86
N PHE A 367 2.45 1.76 -11.03
CA PHE A 367 1.92 2.33 -12.26
C PHE A 367 0.39 2.42 -12.25
N ASP A 368 -0.31 1.39 -11.77
CA ASP A 368 -1.77 1.40 -11.62
C ASP A 368 -2.24 2.55 -10.72
N GLU A 369 -1.56 2.79 -9.61
CA GLU A 369 -1.89 3.89 -8.69
C GLU A 369 -1.67 5.27 -9.33
N SER A 370 -0.58 5.45 -10.08
CA SER A 370 -0.34 6.70 -10.82
C SER A 370 -1.43 6.96 -11.86
N ARG A 371 -1.86 5.92 -12.57
CA ARG A 371 -2.93 5.98 -13.56
C ARG A 371 -4.27 6.30 -12.91
N LEU A 372 -4.58 5.64 -11.79
CA LEU A 372 -5.81 5.89 -11.02
C LEU A 372 -5.85 7.35 -10.54
N THR A 373 -4.74 7.86 -10.01
CA THR A 373 -4.59 9.25 -9.60
C THR A 373 -4.95 10.19 -10.76
N ARG A 374 -4.41 9.93 -11.96
CA ARG A 374 -4.68 10.73 -13.16
C ARG A 374 -6.16 10.76 -13.54
N VAL A 375 -6.81 9.60 -13.55
CA VAL A 375 -8.23 9.50 -13.88
C VAL A 375 -9.08 10.27 -12.87
N ARG A 376 -8.80 10.09 -11.57
CA ARG A 376 -9.59 10.73 -10.51
C ARG A 376 -9.38 12.23 -10.46
N LEU A 377 -8.16 12.72 -10.66
CA LEU A 377 -7.92 14.16 -10.81
C LEU A 377 -8.55 14.73 -12.08
N GLY A 378 -8.63 13.94 -13.16
CA GLY A 378 -9.34 14.28 -14.38
C GLY A 378 -10.84 14.55 -14.17
N ASP A 379 -11.50 13.83 -13.26
CA ASP A 379 -12.90 14.09 -12.89
C ASP A 379 -13.08 15.53 -12.35
N TYR A 380 -12.12 16.02 -11.55
CA TYR A 380 -12.13 17.38 -11.01
C TYR A 380 -11.73 18.43 -12.06
N ALA A 381 -10.81 18.11 -12.98
CA ALA A 381 -10.46 19.00 -14.07
C ALA A 381 -11.63 19.24 -15.03
N ASN A 382 -12.39 18.18 -15.34
CA ASN A 382 -13.60 18.27 -16.14
C ASN A 382 -14.73 19.08 -15.46
N GLN A 383 -14.66 19.29 -14.14
CA GLN A 383 -15.57 20.16 -13.39
C GLN A 383 -14.99 21.56 -13.11
N GLY A 384 -13.77 21.84 -13.57
CA GLY A 384 -13.13 23.16 -13.46
C GLY A 384 -12.44 23.44 -12.12
N TRP A 385 -12.15 22.42 -11.29
CA TRP A 385 -11.36 22.57 -10.06
C TRP A 385 -9.84 22.59 -10.32
N LEU A 386 -9.40 21.86 -11.34
CA LEU A 386 -8.02 21.75 -11.81
C LEU A 386 -7.97 22.04 -13.32
N THR A 387 -6.81 22.45 -13.84
CA THR A 387 -6.57 22.41 -15.28
C THR A 387 -6.08 21.02 -15.70
N HIS A 388 -6.22 20.67 -16.98
CA HIS A 388 -5.77 19.37 -17.49
C HIS A 388 -4.24 19.24 -17.44
N GLU A 389 -3.51 20.34 -17.57
CA GLU A 389 -2.05 20.43 -17.41
C GLU A 389 -1.62 20.21 -15.95
N GLU A 390 -2.40 20.73 -14.99
CA GLU A 390 -2.17 20.44 -13.58
C GLU A 390 -2.39 18.97 -13.26
N VAL A 391 -3.38 18.32 -13.88
CA VAL A 391 -3.57 16.87 -13.75
C VAL A 391 -2.33 16.12 -14.25
N ASP A 392 -1.76 16.50 -15.39
CA ASP A 392 -0.55 15.85 -15.90
C ASP A 392 0.68 16.12 -15.01
N MET A 393 0.79 17.33 -14.43
CA MET A 393 1.83 17.66 -13.46
C MET A 393 1.69 16.84 -12.16
N LEU A 394 0.49 16.75 -11.61
CA LEU A 394 0.20 16.10 -10.33
C LEU A 394 0.11 14.56 -10.43
N ALA A 395 -0.25 14.02 -11.60
CA ALA A 395 -0.49 12.60 -11.78
C ALA A 395 0.59 11.88 -12.59
N THR A 396 1.74 12.52 -12.87
CA THR A 396 2.90 11.84 -13.46
C THR A 396 4.18 12.03 -12.65
N TRP A 397 5.08 11.04 -12.71
CA TRP A 397 6.39 11.11 -12.05
C TRP A 397 7.24 12.27 -12.58
N LYS A 398 7.26 12.44 -13.91
CA LYS A 398 7.98 13.53 -14.58
C LYS A 398 7.42 14.89 -14.16
N GLY A 399 6.09 15.05 -14.21
CA GLY A 399 5.39 16.26 -13.80
C GLY A 399 5.66 16.64 -12.34
N ARG A 400 5.52 15.69 -11.41
CA ARG A 400 5.81 15.93 -9.98
C ARG A 400 7.26 16.35 -9.75
N ARG A 401 8.21 15.78 -10.51
CA ARG A 401 9.63 16.14 -10.42
C ARG A 401 9.88 17.55 -10.96
N GLU A 402 9.29 17.90 -12.09
CA GLU A 402 9.38 19.23 -12.71
C GLU A 402 8.73 20.30 -11.84
N GLY A 403 7.51 20.06 -11.35
CA GLY A 403 6.82 20.95 -10.40
C GLY A 403 7.64 21.19 -9.14
N LYS A 404 8.23 20.15 -8.55
CA LYS A 404 9.13 20.29 -7.39
C LYS A 404 10.41 21.08 -7.70
N ARG A 405 10.95 20.99 -8.92
CA ARG A 405 12.14 21.75 -9.35
C ARG A 405 11.80 23.21 -9.57
N TRP A 406 10.72 23.49 -10.29
CA TRP A 406 10.20 24.85 -10.48
C TRP A 406 9.91 25.52 -9.14
N ALA A 407 9.16 24.85 -8.25
CA ALA A 407 8.87 25.40 -6.93
C ALA A 407 10.13 25.57 -6.06
N ALA A 408 11.20 24.80 -6.28
CA ALA A 408 12.46 25.00 -5.57
C ALA A 408 13.18 26.29 -5.99
N GLN A 409 13.08 26.69 -7.26
CA GLN A 409 13.64 27.95 -7.75
C GLN A 409 12.98 29.16 -7.08
N LEU A 410 11.72 29.02 -6.64
CA LEU A 410 10.93 30.06 -5.97
C LEU A 410 10.96 29.99 -4.44
N GLY A 411 11.76 29.09 -3.84
CA GLY A 411 11.72 28.83 -2.39
C GLY A 411 10.42 28.18 -1.88
N ALA A 412 9.55 27.75 -2.80
CA ALA A 412 8.20 27.22 -2.55
C ALA A 412 8.12 25.68 -2.57
N ARG A 413 9.27 24.97 -2.55
CA ARG A 413 9.32 23.50 -2.60
C ARG A 413 8.46 22.80 -1.53
N PRO A 414 8.38 23.26 -0.26
CA PRO A 414 7.49 22.67 0.72
C PRO A 414 6.01 22.79 0.34
N ILE A 415 5.61 23.91 -0.24
CA ILE A 415 4.23 24.17 -0.69
C ILE A 415 3.87 23.20 -1.84
N MET A 416 4.75 23.04 -2.82
CA MET A 416 4.54 22.08 -3.91
C MET A 416 4.47 20.63 -3.42
N LYS A 417 5.27 20.25 -2.41
CA LYS A 417 5.14 18.92 -1.77
C LYS A 417 3.77 18.73 -1.13
N ARG A 418 3.23 19.74 -0.44
CA ARG A 418 1.86 19.71 0.11
C ARG A 418 0.82 19.59 -1.00
N PHE A 419 0.94 20.39 -2.06
CA PHE A 419 0.02 20.36 -3.19
C PHE A 419 -0.04 18.99 -3.87
N ILE A 420 1.12 18.38 -4.13
CA ILE A 420 1.20 17.01 -4.69
C ILE A 420 0.55 16.00 -3.74
N ARG A 421 0.87 16.04 -2.44
CA ARG A 421 0.33 15.10 -1.46
C ARG A 421 -1.20 15.22 -1.33
N GLU A 422 -1.69 16.43 -1.12
CA GLU A 422 -3.13 16.69 -0.97
C GLU A 422 -3.91 16.36 -2.26
N SER A 423 -3.27 16.41 -3.44
CA SER A 423 -3.88 15.96 -4.69
C SER A 423 -3.99 14.43 -4.79
N ALA A 424 -2.97 13.70 -4.29
CA ALA A 424 -3.03 12.24 -4.19
C ALA A 424 -4.10 11.82 -3.18
N ASP A 425 -4.15 12.48 -2.01
CA ASP A 425 -5.20 12.29 -1.01
C ASP A 425 -6.60 12.54 -1.62
N LEU A 426 -6.77 13.60 -2.41
CA LEU A 426 -8.05 13.91 -3.08
C LEU A 426 -8.47 12.81 -4.06
N ALA A 427 -7.52 12.28 -4.84
CA ALA A 427 -7.77 11.18 -5.76
C ALA A 427 -8.20 9.90 -5.02
N SER A 428 -7.53 9.60 -3.89
CA SER A 428 -7.86 8.46 -3.03
C SER A 428 -9.24 8.62 -2.38
N VAL A 429 -9.54 9.79 -1.82
CA VAL A 429 -10.86 10.13 -1.26
C VAL A 429 -11.95 10.00 -2.31
N ARG A 430 -11.69 10.43 -3.55
CA ARG A 430 -12.63 10.26 -4.66
C ARG A 430 -12.91 8.80 -4.96
N GLN A 431 -11.86 7.98 -5.04
CA GLN A 431 -12.02 6.54 -5.27
C GLN A 431 -12.84 5.89 -4.15
N ARG A 432 -12.62 6.30 -2.90
CA ARG A 432 -13.38 5.80 -1.76
C ARG A 432 -14.86 6.20 -1.83
N LEU A 433 -15.19 7.43 -2.17
CA LEU A 433 -16.59 7.86 -2.32
C LEU A 433 -17.33 7.04 -3.39
N LEU A 434 -16.62 6.58 -4.42
CA LEU A 434 -17.16 5.68 -5.44
C LEU A 434 -17.33 4.23 -4.94
N ALA A 435 -16.50 3.78 -4.00
CA ALA A 435 -16.53 2.42 -3.45
C ALA A 435 -17.44 2.29 -2.22
N ASP A 436 -17.33 3.18 -1.24
CA ASP A 436 -18.08 3.13 0.02
C ASP A 436 -19.40 3.93 -0.04
N GLY A 437 -19.60 4.77 -1.06
CA GLY A 437 -20.73 5.69 -1.16
C GLY A 437 -20.48 7.05 -0.48
N ALA A 438 -21.47 7.94 -0.52
CA ALA A 438 -21.38 9.34 -0.08
C ALA A 438 -21.44 9.51 1.46
N HIS A 439 -20.52 8.87 2.19
CA HIS A 439 -20.45 9.00 3.63
C HIS A 439 -20.15 10.46 4.05
N PRO A 440 -20.94 11.11 4.93
CA PRO A 440 -20.84 12.55 5.20
C PRO A 440 -19.44 13.03 5.58
N LYS A 441 -18.75 12.30 6.48
CA LYS A 441 -17.37 12.63 6.88
C LYS A 441 -16.39 12.64 5.70
N VAL A 442 -16.56 11.73 4.74
CA VAL A 442 -15.65 11.62 3.59
C VAL A 442 -15.91 12.74 2.58
N VAL A 443 -17.17 13.13 2.41
CA VAL A 443 -17.56 14.30 1.60
C VAL A 443 -16.99 15.60 2.20
N THR A 444 -17.01 15.75 3.53
CA THR A 444 -16.38 16.90 4.19
C THR A 444 -14.86 16.93 3.94
N ILE A 445 -14.19 15.77 3.97
CA ILE A 445 -12.76 15.67 3.66
C ILE A 445 -12.48 16.03 2.18
N GLU A 446 -13.31 15.56 1.24
CA GLU A 446 -13.21 15.92 -0.19
C GLU A 446 -13.28 17.45 -0.37
N ALA A 447 -14.28 18.09 0.25
CA ALA A 447 -14.45 19.55 0.21
C ALA A 447 -13.28 20.30 0.85
N TYR A 448 -12.78 19.84 2.00
CA TYR A 448 -11.62 20.40 2.66
C TYR A 448 -10.36 20.33 1.78
N LEU A 449 -10.10 19.17 1.15
CA LEU A 449 -8.97 18.99 0.25
C LEU A 449 -9.05 19.89 -0.99
N LEU A 450 -10.24 20.05 -1.58
CA LEU A 450 -10.46 20.99 -2.70
C LEU A 450 -10.14 22.43 -2.31
N HIS A 451 -10.54 22.86 -1.11
CA HIS A 451 -10.20 24.18 -0.59
C HIS A 451 -8.68 24.34 -0.41
N ARG A 452 -8.04 23.36 0.23
CA ARG A 452 -6.59 23.33 0.46
C ARG A 452 -5.76 23.37 -0.83
N LEU A 453 -6.18 22.63 -1.86
CA LEU A 453 -5.56 22.70 -3.19
C LEU A 453 -5.64 24.10 -3.78
N THR A 454 -6.79 24.76 -3.64
CA THR A 454 -6.98 26.14 -4.11
C THR A 454 -6.06 27.12 -3.36
N THR A 455 -5.94 26.97 -2.03
CA THR A 455 -5.03 27.79 -1.21
C THR A 455 -3.56 27.57 -1.58
N ASN A 456 -3.11 26.32 -1.69
CA ASN A 456 -1.72 26.01 -2.05
C ASN A 456 -1.38 26.52 -3.45
N ARG A 457 -2.31 26.43 -4.41
CA ARG A 457 -2.13 27.00 -5.75
C ARG A 457 -1.93 28.52 -5.67
N ALA A 458 -2.77 29.22 -4.93
CA ALA A 458 -2.65 30.67 -4.76
C ALA A 458 -1.30 31.05 -4.12
N GLU A 459 -0.86 30.31 -3.09
CA GLU A 459 0.44 30.51 -2.45
C GLU A 459 1.62 30.28 -3.42
N LEU A 460 1.54 29.25 -4.27
CA LEU A 460 2.54 28.97 -5.31
C LEU A 460 2.62 30.09 -6.36
N LEU A 461 1.47 30.60 -6.81
CA LEU A 461 1.40 31.68 -7.79
C LEU A 461 1.90 33.01 -7.22
N GLN A 462 1.60 33.31 -5.95
CA GLN A 462 2.12 34.50 -5.26
C GLN A 462 3.64 34.51 -5.12
N ARG A 463 4.28 33.33 -5.02
CA ARG A 463 5.74 33.19 -4.97
C ARG A 463 6.40 33.30 -6.34
N ALA A 464 5.61 33.15 -7.41
CA ALA A 464 6.07 33.18 -8.80
C ALA A 464 5.92 34.57 -9.46
N ALA A 465 5.07 35.43 -8.89
CA ALA A 465 4.95 36.84 -9.21
C ALA A 465 6.04 37.64 -8.49
#